data_AF-A0A4P6KEG7-F1
#
_entry.id   AF-A0A4P6KEG7-F1
#
_cell.length_a   1.000
_cell.length_b   1.000
_cell.length_c   1.000
_cell.angle_alpha   90.00
_cell.angle_beta   90.00
_cell.angle_gamma   90.00
#
_symmetry.space_group_name_H-M   'P 1'
#
loop_
_entity.id
_entity.type
_entity.pdbx_description
1 polymer ?
#
loop_
_entity_poly.entity_id
_entity_poly.type
_entity_poly.pdbx_seq_one_letter_code
_entity_poly.pdbx_strand_id
1 'polypeptide(L)'
;MTTTISDGVTTLHPKVWMQYVSDRDSNTREHTLLSGGIALTVAPATPRRVAVALLFNSEAESEACEQMHARPGILSITEEGRPTHSMQYAVVGTVRRELDPENAAVWIVTAEVREVGQ
;
A
#
# COMPACT_ATOMS: atom_id res chain seq x y z
N MET A 1 14.85 -4.42 11.09
CA MET A 1 13.49 -4.19 10.58
C MET A 1 13.42 -2.76 10.10
N THR A 2 13.86 -2.56 8.86
CA THR A 2 13.90 -1.25 8.21
C THR A 2 12.89 -1.26 7.07
N THR A 3 12.07 -0.21 6.98
CA THR A 3 11.21 0.02 5.84
C THR A 3 11.88 1.05 4.93
N THR A 4 11.89 0.80 3.63
CA THR A 4 12.46 1.73 2.64
C THR A 4 11.45 1.95 1.53
N ILE A 5 11.18 3.21 1.20
CA ILE A 5 10.35 3.62 0.06
C ILE A 5 11.20 4.43 -0.92
N SER A 6 11.03 4.18 -2.21
CA SER A 6 11.75 4.92 -3.25
C SER A 6 10.93 5.11 -4.53
N ASP A 7 11.09 6.27 -5.16
CA ASP A 7 10.62 6.58 -6.51
C ASP A 7 11.70 6.35 -7.60
N GLY A 8 12.82 5.72 -7.23
CA GLY A 8 13.99 5.51 -8.08
C GLY A 8 15.00 6.67 -8.10
N VAL A 9 14.65 7.83 -7.54
CA VAL A 9 15.52 9.01 -7.42
C VAL A 9 15.74 9.39 -5.96
N THR A 10 14.65 9.44 -5.21
CA THR A 10 14.57 9.73 -3.79
C THR A 10 14.32 8.45 -3.03
N THR A 11 14.99 8.29 -1.89
CA THR A 11 14.78 7.16 -0.98
C THR A 11 14.51 7.70 0.40
N LEU A 12 13.44 7.21 1.03
CA LEU A 12 13.05 7.57 2.40
C LEU A 12 12.99 6.31 3.26
N HIS A 13 13.18 6.48 4.57
CA HIS A 13 13.24 5.38 5.53
C HIS A 13 12.19 5.56 6.65
N PRO A 14 10.92 5.23 6.39
CA PRO A 14 9.91 5.20 7.43
C PRO A 14 10.33 4.32 8.60
N LYS A 15 9.98 4.73 9.82
CA LYS A 15 10.26 3.95 11.04
C LYS A 15 9.49 2.63 11.03
N VAL A 16 8.22 2.68 10.61
CA VAL A 16 7.35 1.52 10.55
C VAL A 16 6.25 1.72 9.52
N TRP A 17 5.86 0.63 8.86
CA TRP A 17 4.60 0.52 8.16
C TRP A 17 3.52 0.00 9.12
N MET A 18 2.56 0.87 9.46
CA MET A 18 1.45 0.55 10.35
C MET A 18 0.28 -0.10 9.60
N GLN A 19 -0.48 -0.95 10.31
CA GLN A 19 -1.79 -1.45 9.88
C GLN A 19 -1.84 -2.02 8.45
N TYR A 20 -0.91 -2.93 8.12
CA TYR A 20 -0.91 -3.59 6.81
C TYR A 20 -2.20 -4.39 6.60
N VAL A 21 -3.00 -3.96 5.62
CA VAL A 21 -4.17 -4.68 5.12
C VAL A 21 -4.07 -4.71 3.60
N SER A 22 -4.24 -5.90 3.01
CA SER A 22 -4.24 -6.07 1.56
C SER A 22 -5.45 -6.85 1.09
N ASP A 23 -6.16 -6.29 0.11
CA ASP A 23 -7.34 -6.89 -0.50
C ASP A 23 -7.08 -7.21 -1.97
N ARG A 24 -7.70 -8.28 -2.47
CA ARG A 24 -7.69 -8.66 -3.89
C ARG A 24 -9.08 -9.13 -4.28
N ASP A 25 -9.62 -8.58 -5.37
CA ASP A 25 -10.83 -9.14 -5.96
C ASP A 25 -10.48 -10.51 -6.56
N SER A 26 -11.10 -11.57 -6.05
CA SER A 26 -10.80 -12.96 -6.43
C SER A 26 -11.17 -13.28 -7.87
N ASN A 27 -12.06 -12.47 -8.48
CA ASN A 27 -12.66 -12.68 -9.80
C ASN A 27 -13.33 -14.05 -9.99
N THR A 28 -13.65 -14.76 -8.90
CA THR A 28 -14.48 -15.96 -8.93
C THR A 28 -15.95 -15.57 -9.01
N ARG A 29 -16.69 -16.16 -9.94
CA ARG A 29 -18.14 -15.98 -10.09
C ARG A 29 -18.86 -17.29 -9.82
N GLU A 30 -19.86 -17.22 -8.96
CA GLU A 30 -20.74 -18.33 -8.65
C GLU A 30 -22.03 -18.25 -9.46
N HIS A 31 -22.44 -19.37 -10.03
CA HIS A 31 -23.66 -19.52 -10.80
C HIS A 31 -24.52 -20.62 -10.17
N THR A 32 -25.65 -20.23 -9.59
CA THR A 32 -26.66 -21.19 -9.14
C THR A 32 -27.41 -21.73 -10.35
N LEU A 33 -27.41 -23.05 -10.51
CA LEU A 33 -28.08 -23.75 -11.61
C LEU A 33 -29.54 -24.06 -11.22
N LEU A 34 -30.42 -24.16 -12.22
CA LEU A 34 -31.83 -24.55 -12.02
C LEU A 34 -31.98 -25.95 -11.38
N SER A 35 -30.97 -26.81 -11.50
CA SER A 35 -30.92 -28.12 -10.84
C SER A 35 -30.63 -28.05 -9.34
N GLY A 36 -30.37 -26.86 -8.79
CA GLY A 36 -29.91 -26.66 -7.41
C GLY A 36 -28.40 -26.85 -7.23
N GLY A 37 -27.66 -27.16 -8.31
CA GLY A 37 -26.20 -27.22 -8.28
C GLY A 37 -25.54 -25.85 -8.36
N ILE A 38 -24.23 -25.80 -8.07
CA ILE A 38 -23.39 -24.60 -8.21
C ILE A 38 -22.37 -24.85 -9.32
N ALA A 39 -22.27 -23.90 -10.26
CA ALA A 39 -21.16 -23.83 -11.20
C ALA A 39 -20.28 -22.62 -10.87
N LEU A 40 -18.96 -22.79 -10.92
CA LEU A 40 -18.00 -21.73 -10.67
C LEU A 40 -17.26 -21.37 -11.96
N THR A 41 -17.17 -20.07 -12.23
CA THR A 41 -16.23 -19.53 -13.22
C THR A 41 -15.09 -18.89 -12.46
N VAL A 42 -13.87 -19.40 -12.65
CA VAL A 42 -12.66 -18.89 -12.00
C VAL A 42 -11.82 -18.08 -12.98
N ALA A 43 -11.26 -16.97 -12.51
CA ALA A 43 -10.31 -16.14 -13.23
C ALA A 43 -9.20 -15.68 -12.26
N PRO A 44 -8.02 -15.26 -12.76
CA PRO A 44 -6.97 -14.73 -11.89
C PRO A 44 -7.47 -13.52 -11.08
N ALA A 45 -7.05 -13.45 -9.81
CA ALA A 45 -7.36 -12.32 -8.96
C ALA A 45 -6.72 -11.03 -9.48
N THR A 46 -7.35 -9.89 -9.16
CA THR A 46 -6.78 -8.57 -9.45
C THR A 46 -5.51 -8.29 -8.62
N PRO A 47 -4.63 -7.37 -9.05
CA PRO A 47 -3.52 -6.92 -8.22
C PRO A 47 -4.00 -6.36 -6.87
N ARG A 48 -3.20 -6.54 -5.82
CA ARG A 48 -3.61 -6.13 -4.46
C ARG A 48 -3.88 -4.62 -4.41
N ARG A 49 -4.94 -4.27 -3.69
CA ARG A 49 -5.17 -2.93 -3.16
C ARG A 49 -4.67 -2.92 -1.72
N VAL A 50 -3.92 -1.88 -1.36
CA VAL A 50 -3.27 -1.77 -0.06
C VAL A 50 -3.42 -0.34 0.43
N ALA A 51 -3.67 -0.17 1.73
CA ALA A 51 -3.46 1.11 2.41
C ALA A 51 -2.05 1.11 3.01
N VAL A 52 -1.17 1.95 2.47
CA VAL A 52 0.20 2.09 2.98
C VAL A 52 0.18 3.21 4.03
N ALA A 53 0.44 2.90 5.29
CA ALA A 53 0.53 3.89 6.36
C ALA A 53 1.95 3.90 6.94
N LEU A 54 2.69 4.98 6.68
CA LEU A 54 4.10 5.12 7.00
C LEU A 54 4.30 6.13 8.13
N LEU A 55 5.02 5.73 9.16
CA LEU A 55 5.34 6.58 10.29
C LEU A 55 6.74 7.19 10.17
N PHE A 56 6.84 8.50 10.37
CA PHE A 56 8.06 9.29 10.33
C PHE A 56 8.23 10.04 11.65
N ASN A 57 9.48 10.22 12.12
CA ASN A 57 9.78 11.10 13.25
C ASN A 57 10.09 12.54 12.80
N SER A 58 10.25 12.76 11.49
CA SER A 58 10.64 14.04 10.90
C SER A 58 9.49 14.60 10.06
N GLU A 59 9.13 15.85 10.32
CA GLU A 59 8.14 16.56 9.51
C GLU A 59 8.60 16.67 8.05
N ALA A 60 9.86 17.03 7.83
CA ALA A 60 10.43 17.18 6.48
C ALA A 60 10.42 15.87 5.68
N GLU A 61 10.71 14.72 6.32
CA GLU A 61 10.62 13.42 5.65
C GLU A 61 9.18 13.04 5.34
N SER A 62 8.25 13.34 6.25
CA SER A 62 6.82 13.08 6.05
C SER A 62 6.26 13.92 4.90
N GLU A 63 6.67 15.19 4.79
CA GLU A 63 6.30 16.06 3.67
C GLU A 63 6.90 15.55 2.36
N ALA A 64 8.18 15.18 2.35
CA ALA A 64 8.81 14.60 1.17
C ALA A 64 8.10 13.31 0.70
N CYS A 65 7.65 12.49 1.65
CA CYS A 65 6.88 11.27 1.37
C CYS A 65 5.50 11.59 0.77
N GLU A 66 4.79 12.58 1.32
CA GLU A 66 3.51 13.05 0.76
C GLU A 66 3.71 13.56 -0.68
N GLN A 67 4.72 14.40 -0.91
CA GLN A 67 5.06 14.90 -2.23
C GLN A 67 5.46 13.79 -3.21
N MET A 68 6.18 12.77 -2.74
CA MET A 68 6.53 11.58 -3.52
C MET A 68 5.27 10.85 -3.99
N HIS A 69 4.31 10.61 -3.09
CA HIS A 69 3.05 9.94 -3.42
C HIS A 69 2.09 10.79 -4.28
N ALA A 70 2.20 12.12 -4.20
CA ALA A 70 1.41 13.03 -5.02
C ALA A 70 1.89 13.10 -6.49
N ARG A 71 3.09 12.60 -6.80
CA ARG A 71 3.63 12.58 -8.16
C ARG A 71 3.20 11.32 -8.90
N PRO A 72 2.89 11.42 -10.21
CA PRO A 72 2.65 10.23 -11.03
C PRO A 72 3.91 9.38 -11.13
N GLY A 73 3.82 8.08 -10.85
CA GLY A 73 4.96 7.17 -10.94
C GLY A 73 4.69 5.80 -10.34
N ILE A 74 5.69 4.92 -10.49
CA ILE A 74 5.74 3.65 -9.78
C ILE A 74 6.70 3.81 -8.62
N LEU A 75 6.23 3.50 -7.43
CA LEU A 75 6.99 3.53 -6.20
C LEU A 75 7.33 2.11 -5.78
N SER A 76 8.48 1.95 -5.15
CA SER A 76 8.91 0.71 -4.53
C SER A 76 8.89 0.86 -3.02
N ILE A 77 8.38 -0.15 -2.31
CA ILE A 77 8.51 -0.27 -0.86
C ILE A 77 9.11 -1.62 -0.52
N THR A 78 10.01 -1.64 0.46
CA THR A 78 10.64 -2.85 0.98
C THR A 78 10.63 -2.83 2.49
N GLU A 79 10.43 -3.99 3.12
CA GLU A 79 10.45 -4.14 4.57
C GLU A 79 11.24 -5.39 4.96
N GLU A 80 12.35 -5.18 5.66
CA GLU A 80 13.24 -6.26 6.09
C GLU A 80 12.53 -7.20 7.09
N GLY A 81 12.58 -8.50 6.81
CA GLY A 81 11.93 -9.53 7.63
C GLY A 81 10.44 -9.73 7.32
N ARG A 82 9.85 -8.93 6.40
CA ARG A 82 8.46 -9.07 5.94
C ARG A 82 8.39 -9.06 4.41
N PRO A 83 8.77 -10.18 3.74
CA PRO A 83 8.87 -10.22 2.28
C PRO A 83 7.55 -9.93 1.57
N THR A 84 6.41 -10.28 2.18
CA THR A 84 5.07 -10.01 1.62
C THR A 84 4.69 -8.53 1.62
N HIS A 85 5.36 -7.68 2.42
CA HIS A 85 5.13 -6.24 2.42
C HIS A 85 5.88 -5.56 1.27
N SER A 86 6.95 -6.17 0.76
CA SER A 86 7.76 -5.57 -0.29
C SER A 86 7.05 -5.63 -1.65
N MET A 87 6.95 -4.50 -2.36
CA MET A 87 6.18 -4.39 -3.60
C MET A 87 6.52 -3.16 -4.45
N GLN A 88 6.16 -3.21 -5.73
CA GLN A 88 6.02 -2.02 -6.56
C GLN A 88 4.53 -1.66 -6.69
N TYR A 89 4.23 -0.37 -6.63
CA TYR A 89 2.85 0.11 -6.62
C TYR A 89 2.70 1.49 -7.26
N ALA A 90 1.47 1.80 -7.62
CA ALA A 90 1.03 3.14 -7.98
C ALA A 90 0.00 3.63 -6.98
N VAL A 91 -0.01 4.94 -6.71
CA VAL A 91 -1.07 5.58 -5.93
C VAL A 91 -2.32 5.68 -6.81
N VAL A 92 -3.46 5.17 -6.31
CA VAL A 92 -4.73 5.11 -7.07
C VAL A 92 -5.88 5.83 -6.38
N GLY A 93 -5.67 6.33 -5.17
CA GLY A 93 -6.68 7.03 -4.40
C GLY A 93 -6.08 8.22 -3.66
N THR A 94 -6.44 8.39 -2.40
CA THR A 94 -6.01 9.56 -1.63
C THR A 94 -4.64 9.38 -1.00
N VAL A 95 -3.92 10.49 -0.84
CA VAL A 95 -2.75 10.64 0.02
C VAL A 95 -3.15 11.57 1.17
N ARG A 96 -2.83 11.19 2.41
CA ARG A 96 -3.09 11.95 3.62
C ARG A 96 -1.82 12.01 4.45
N ARG A 97 -1.47 13.19 4.94
CA ARG A 97 -0.44 13.40 5.96
C ARG A 97 -1.06 13.97 7.22
N GLU A 98 -0.72 13.41 8.36
CA GLU A 98 -1.22 13.87 9.66
C GLU A 98 -0.15 13.74 10.75
N LEU A 99 -0.22 14.63 11.74
CA LEU A 99 0.54 14.49 12.97
C LEU A 99 -0.24 13.55 13.89
N ASP A 100 0.42 12.53 14.44
CA ASP A 100 -0.21 11.61 15.38
C ASP A 100 -0.72 12.37 16.61
N PRO A 101 -2.04 12.38 16.86
CA PRO A 101 -2.63 13.18 17.93
C PRO A 101 -2.27 12.67 19.33
N GLU A 102 -1.86 11.40 19.48
CA GLU A 102 -1.54 10.84 20.79
C GLU A 102 -0.13 11.20 21.25
N ASN A 103 0.84 11.15 20.33
CA ASN A 103 2.25 11.38 20.65
C ASN A 103 2.75 12.77 20.26
N ALA A 104 2.05 13.48 19.36
CA ALA A 104 2.38 14.81 18.82
C ALA A 104 3.83 14.99 18.34
N ALA A 105 4.55 13.89 18.11
CA ALA A 105 5.97 13.85 17.80
C ALA A 105 6.29 13.01 16.56
N VAL A 106 5.28 12.32 16.02
CA VAL A 106 5.42 11.45 14.85
C VAL A 106 4.37 11.80 13.82
N TRP A 107 4.76 11.70 12.56
CA TRP A 107 3.92 11.99 11.40
C TRP A 107 3.54 10.70 10.72
N ILE A 108 2.30 10.60 10.27
CA ILE A 108 1.76 9.46 9.54
C ILE A 108 1.42 9.93 8.13
N VAL A 109 1.93 9.21 7.13
CA VAL A 109 1.55 9.38 5.73
C VAL A 109 0.81 8.13 5.28
N THR A 110 -0.45 8.30 4.87
CA THR A 110 -1.31 7.21 4.39
C THR A 110 -1.61 7.40 2.92
N ALA A 111 -1.43 6.34 2.12
CA ALA A 111 -1.76 6.33 0.70
C ALA A 111 -2.56 5.08 0.31
N GLU A 112 -3.58 5.27 -0.53
CA GLU A 112 -4.30 4.17 -1.18
C GLU A 112 -3.58 3.76 -2.46
N VAL A 113 -3.10 2.51 -2.49
CA VAL A 113 -2.20 2.05 -3.56
C VAL A 113 -2.67 0.76 -4.20
N ARG A 114 -2.25 0.56 -5.45
CA ARG A 114 -2.43 -0.68 -6.21
C ARG A 114 -1.07 -1.22 -6.60
N GLU A 115 -0.85 -2.51 -6.32
CA GLU A 115 0.33 -3.22 -6.82
C GLU A 115 0.33 -3.26 -8.35
N VAL A 116 1.50 -3.03 -8.96
CA VAL A 116 1.66 -3.02 -10.43
C VAL A 116 2.70 -4.02 -10.95
N GLY A 117 3.44 -4.68 -10.06
CA GLY A 117 4.46 -5.67 -10.41
C GLY A 117 5.35 -6.01 -9.22
N GLN A 118 6.16 -7.06 -9.37
CA GLN A 118 7.38 -7.29 -8.60
C GLN A 118 8.58 -7.22 -9.53
#